data_AF-E1QGV0-F1
#
_entry.id   AF-E1QGV0-F1
#
_cell.length_a   1.000
_cell.length_b   1.000
_cell.length_c   1.000
_cell.angle_alpha   90.00
_cell.angle_beta   90.00
_cell.angle_gamma   90.00
#
_symmetry.space_group_name_H-M   'P 1'
#
loop_
_entity.id
_entity.type
_entity.pdbx_description
1 polymer ?
#
loop_
_entity_poly.entity_id
_entity_poly.type
_entity_poly.pdbx_seq_one_letter_code
_entity_poly.pdbx_strand_id
1 'polypeptide(L)'
;MKYFRPMTIALTALALAVTITLTMTTASGADQAQQVKKVVEAEQSGDYQKLLAACNAALKSGQLDWAHELYVQQNRAMAYYVQHKFDLSAADFSRIIDKRERVIAYYSLNADEQIYKVLRQMLTAAYLMRSIINEQIGKTQQALDDLEAYFKVSQVNPDKTDLERRRNLKKKLGQLK
;
A
#
# COMPACT_ATOMS: atom_id res chain seq x y z
N MET A 1 -18.24 24.80 15.95
CA MET A 1 -17.49 23.57 15.65
C MET A 1 -18.33 22.69 14.72
N LYS A 2 -18.13 22.80 13.41
CA LYS A 2 -18.81 22.01 12.39
C LYS A 2 -17.83 21.81 11.25
N TYR A 3 -17.17 20.64 11.16
CA TYR A 3 -16.66 20.01 9.93
C TYR A 3 -16.06 18.64 10.31
N PHE A 4 -16.90 17.72 10.81
CA PHE A 4 -16.60 16.29 10.79
C PHE A 4 -17.43 15.71 9.65
N ARG A 5 -16.98 15.93 8.39
CA ARG A 5 -17.53 15.21 7.26
C ARG A 5 -16.84 13.84 7.25
N PRO A 6 -17.60 12.74 7.36
CA PRO A 6 -17.00 11.43 7.45
C PRO A 6 -16.28 11.16 6.12
N MET A 7 -15.03 10.74 6.23
CA MET A 7 -14.12 10.37 5.16
C MET A 7 -14.56 9.05 4.52
N THR A 8 -15.84 8.93 4.18
CA THR A 8 -16.50 7.68 3.76
C THR A 8 -16.43 7.44 2.26
N ILE A 9 -15.87 8.36 1.47
CA ILE A 9 -15.84 8.26 0.00
C ILE A 9 -14.41 8.03 -0.55
N ALA A 10 -13.36 8.14 0.27
CA ALA A 10 -11.99 7.81 -0.15
C ALA A 10 -11.54 6.38 0.21
N LEU A 11 -12.30 5.68 1.08
CA LEU A 11 -11.99 4.30 1.49
C LEU A 11 -12.67 3.24 0.60
N THR A 12 -13.59 3.62 -0.29
CA THR A 12 -14.35 2.67 -1.12
C THR A 12 -13.63 2.20 -2.39
N ALA A 13 -12.38 2.63 -2.64
CA ALA A 13 -11.68 2.28 -3.90
C ALA A 13 -10.35 1.54 -3.73
N LEU A 14 -9.96 1.11 -2.51
CA LEU A 14 -8.72 0.38 -2.32
C LEU A 14 -8.86 -0.91 -1.49
N ALA A 15 -10.05 -1.51 -1.47
CA ALA A 15 -10.18 -2.95 -1.21
C ALA A 15 -9.85 -3.71 -2.50
N LEU A 16 -8.60 -3.56 -3.00
CA LEU A 16 -8.12 -4.42 -4.06
C LEU A 16 -7.76 -5.75 -3.40
N ALA A 17 -8.72 -6.68 -3.37
CA ALA A 17 -8.45 -8.08 -3.14
C ALA A 17 -7.60 -8.58 -4.32
N VAL A 18 -6.30 -8.31 -4.25
CA VAL A 18 -5.34 -8.79 -5.24
C VAL A 18 -5.04 -10.23 -4.91
N THR A 19 -5.78 -11.15 -5.52
CA THR A 19 -5.41 -12.55 -5.51
C THR A 19 -4.21 -12.72 -6.44
N ILE A 20 -2.99 -12.59 -5.90
CA ILE A 20 -1.77 -12.94 -6.63
C ILE A 20 -1.70 -14.47 -6.68
N THR A 21 -2.16 -15.08 -7.77
CA THR A 21 -1.98 -16.52 -8.01
C THR A 21 -0.61 -16.75 -8.65
N LEU A 22 0.43 -16.85 -7.82
CA LEU A 22 1.79 -17.21 -8.26
C LEU A 22 2.02 -18.71 -8.01
N THR A 23 1.88 -19.54 -9.04
CA THR A 23 2.20 -20.97 -8.95
C THR A 23 3.66 -21.21 -9.31
N MET A 24 4.50 -21.44 -8.30
CA MET A 24 5.83 -22.03 -8.44
C MET A 24 5.87 -23.34 -7.65
N THR A 25 5.94 -24.47 -8.36
CA THR A 25 5.97 -25.83 -7.84
C THR A 25 7.36 -26.19 -7.30
N THR A 26 7.65 -25.71 -6.10
CA THR A 26 8.75 -26.20 -5.24
C THR A 26 8.19 -26.49 -3.84
N ALA A 27 8.90 -27.27 -3.02
CA ALA A 27 8.52 -27.47 -1.61
C ALA A 27 8.38 -26.14 -0.84
N SER A 28 9.17 -25.12 -1.19
CA SER A 28 9.03 -23.76 -0.66
C SER A 28 7.76 -23.04 -1.16
N GLY A 29 7.24 -23.41 -2.34
CA GLY A 29 6.01 -22.87 -2.90
C GLY A 29 4.75 -23.33 -2.14
N ALA A 30 4.74 -24.56 -1.60
CA ALA A 30 3.62 -25.05 -0.78
C ALA A 30 3.50 -24.30 0.55
N ASP A 31 4.64 -24.07 1.23
CA ASP A 31 4.69 -23.31 2.47
C ASP A 31 4.31 -21.83 2.23
N GLN A 32 4.84 -21.22 1.17
CA GLN A 32 4.48 -19.86 0.75
C GLN A 32 2.97 -19.72 0.49
N ALA A 33 2.40 -20.62 -0.32
CA ALA A 33 0.98 -20.62 -0.65
C ALA A 33 0.12 -20.73 0.62
N GLN A 34 0.54 -21.53 1.59
CA GLN A 34 -0.16 -21.68 2.85
C GLN A 34 -0.10 -20.40 3.71
N GLN A 35 1.03 -19.68 3.74
CA GLN A 35 1.12 -18.41 4.46
C GLN A 35 0.23 -17.33 3.84
N VAL A 36 0.25 -17.21 2.51
CA VAL A 36 -0.54 -16.22 1.77
C VAL A 36 -2.03 -16.53 1.89
N LYS A 37 -2.42 -17.81 1.82
CA LYS A 37 -3.81 -18.24 2.03
C LYS A 37 -4.36 -17.78 3.38
N LYS A 38 -3.60 -17.93 4.47
CA LYS A 38 -4.01 -17.46 5.81
C LYS A 38 -4.22 -15.95 5.85
N VAL A 39 -3.39 -15.18 5.14
CA VAL A 39 -3.54 -13.72 5.04
C VAL A 39 -4.82 -13.36 4.29
N VAL A 40 -5.10 -14.02 3.16
CA VAL A 40 -6.33 -13.82 2.37
C VAL A 40 -7.58 -14.16 3.19
N GLU A 41 -7.59 -15.31 3.88
CA GLU A 41 -8.71 -15.72 4.74
C GLU A 41 -8.94 -14.72 5.88
N ALA A 42 -7.86 -14.21 6.49
CA ALA A 42 -7.94 -13.21 7.54
C ALA A 42 -8.44 -11.84 7.00
N GLU A 43 -7.99 -11.42 5.82
CA GLU A 43 -8.46 -10.22 5.13
C GLU A 43 -9.97 -10.29 4.87
N GLN A 44 -10.44 -11.41 4.30
CA GLN A 44 -11.85 -11.65 3.99
C GLN A 44 -12.75 -11.67 5.23
N SER A 45 -12.20 -12.01 6.40
CA SER A 45 -12.94 -11.99 7.66
C SER A 45 -13.24 -10.58 8.17
N GLY A 46 -12.52 -9.56 7.69
CA GLY A 46 -12.59 -8.19 8.20
C GLY A 46 -12.02 -7.99 9.62
N ASP A 47 -11.52 -9.06 10.24
CA ASP A 47 -10.91 -9.02 11.57
C ASP A 47 -9.45 -8.58 11.47
N TYR A 48 -9.22 -7.28 11.72
CA TYR A 48 -7.90 -6.68 11.62
C TYR A 48 -6.89 -7.24 12.64
N GLN A 49 -7.33 -7.85 13.74
CA GLN A 49 -6.40 -8.52 14.67
C GLN A 49 -5.92 -9.84 14.08
N LYS A 50 -6.83 -10.65 13.53
CA LYS A 50 -6.47 -11.87 12.80
C LYS A 50 -5.59 -11.56 11.60
N LEU A 51 -5.90 -10.51 10.84
CA LEU A 51 -5.11 -10.09 9.69
C LEU A 51 -3.69 -9.72 10.11
N LEU A 52 -3.52 -8.90 11.15
CA LEU A 52 -2.20 -8.57 11.68
C LEU A 52 -1.42 -9.82 12.14
N ALA A 53 -2.09 -10.76 12.81
CA ALA A 53 -1.46 -12.01 13.25
C ALA A 53 -0.99 -12.84 12.06
N ALA A 54 -1.83 -13.01 11.04
CA ALA A 54 -1.48 -13.73 9.81
C ALA A 54 -0.32 -13.07 9.07
N CYS A 55 -0.36 -11.74 8.88
CA CYS A 55 0.71 -11.00 8.21
C CYS A 55 2.05 -11.11 8.96
N ASN A 56 2.02 -10.98 10.30
CA ASN A 56 3.23 -11.10 11.11
C ASN A 56 3.82 -12.51 11.06
N ALA A 57 2.98 -13.55 11.08
CA ALA A 57 3.43 -14.92 10.94
C ALA A 57 4.07 -15.18 9.56
N ALA A 58 3.43 -14.71 8.49
CA ALA A 58 3.92 -14.85 7.13
C ALA A 58 5.26 -14.12 6.91
N LEU A 59 5.40 -12.88 7.40
CA LEU A 59 6.66 -12.13 7.28
C LEU A 59 7.78 -12.73 8.13
N LYS A 60 7.45 -13.30 9.30
CA LYS A 60 8.43 -13.94 10.18
C LYS A 60 8.94 -15.28 9.63
N SER A 61 8.16 -15.97 8.80
CA SER A 61 8.57 -17.28 8.27
C SER A 61 9.80 -17.17 7.37
N GLY A 62 10.00 -16.04 6.69
CA GLY A 62 11.07 -15.86 5.71
C GLY A 62 10.89 -16.68 4.43
N GLN A 63 9.69 -17.26 4.23
CA GLN A 63 9.38 -18.15 3.11
C GLN A 63 8.66 -17.44 1.95
N LEU A 64 8.54 -16.11 2.01
CA LEU A 64 7.88 -15.32 0.97
C LEU A 64 8.89 -14.89 -0.08
N ASP A 65 8.56 -15.10 -1.35
CA ASP A 65 9.16 -14.30 -2.41
C ASP A 65 8.81 -12.82 -2.24
N TRP A 66 9.53 -11.98 -2.97
CA TRP A 66 9.42 -10.54 -2.80
C TRP A 66 8.05 -9.98 -3.19
N ALA A 67 7.31 -10.61 -4.11
CA ALA A 67 6.00 -10.11 -4.53
C ALA A 67 4.94 -10.41 -3.45
N HIS A 68 4.99 -11.61 -2.87
CA HIS A 68 4.15 -11.95 -1.73
C HIS A 68 4.53 -11.17 -0.47
N GLU A 69 5.81 -10.89 -0.24
CA GLU A 69 6.24 -10.02 0.84
C GLU A 69 5.58 -8.63 0.73
N LEU A 70 5.54 -8.05 -0.47
CA LEU A 70 4.87 -6.77 -0.72
C LEU A 70 3.36 -6.86 -0.46
N TYR A 71 2.71 -7.95 -0.88
CA TYR A 71 1.27 -8.15 -0.66
C TYR A 71 0.94 -8.24 0.84
N VAL A 72 1.74 -9.01 1.58
CA VAL A 72 1.57 -9.14 3.04
C VAL A 72 1.88 -7.83 3.75
N GLN A 73 2.91 -7.08 3.33
CA GLN A 73 3.23 -5.75 3.87
C GLN A 73 2.09 -4.77 3.63
N GLN A 74 1.47 -4.76 2.44
CA GLN A 74 0.35 -3.87 2.13
C GLN A 74 -0.86 -4.14 3.03
N ASN A 75 -1.22 -5.42 3.20
CA ASN A 75 -2.31 -5.81 4.07
C ASN A 75 -2.04 -5.44 5.53
N ARG A 76 -0.81 -5.65 6.00
CA ARG A 76 -0.40 -5.25 7.35
C ARG A 76 -0.44 -3.73 7.53
N ALA A 77 0.03 -2.97 6.55
CA ALA A 77 -0.01 -1.50 6.56
C ALA A 77 -1.44 -0.99 6.66
N MET A 78 -2.37 -1.58 5.90
CA MET A 78 -3.79 -1.22 5.94
C MET A 78 -4.42 -1.54 7.30
N ALA A 79 -4.14 -2.73 7.85
CA ALA A 79 -4.64 -3.09 9.18
C ALA A 79 -4.12 -2.15 10.28
N TYR A 80 -2.85 -1.71 10.19
CA TYR A 80 -2.32 -0.68 11.09
C TYR A 80 -2.98 0.68 10.88
N TYR A 81 -3.24 1.08 9.63
CA TYR A 81 -3.94 2.33 9.31
C TYR A 81 -5.32 2.37 9.94
N VAL A 82 -6.12 1.31 9.77
CA VAL A 82 -7.48 1.21 10.35
C VAL A 82 -7.45 1.26 11.88
N GLN A 83 -6.38 0.77 12.51
CA GLN A 83 -6.18 0.85 13.95
C GLN A 83 -5.49 2.16 14.41
N HIS A 84 -5.35 3.15 13.53
CA HIS A 84 -4.66 4.43 13.80
C HIS A 84 -3.19 4.29 14.26
N LYS A 85 -2.56 3.15 13.95
CA LYS A 85 -1.13 2.90 14.21
C LYS A 85 -0.29 3.46 13.07
N PHE A 86 -0.33 4.78 12.92
CA PHE A 86 0.19 5.48 11.75
C PHE A 86 1.68 5.28 11.50
N ASP A 87 2.52 5.27 12.54
CA ASP A 87 3.96 5.05 12.37
C ASP A 87 4.28 3.64 11.82
N LEU A 88 3.57 2.62 12.31
CA LEU A 88 3.72 1.25 11.82
C LEU A 88 3.20 1.11 10.39
N SER A 89 2.08 1.75 10.08
CA SER A 89 1.52 1.77 8.72
C SER A 89 2.46 2.47 7.73
N ALA A 90 3.00 3.64 8.09
CA ALA A 90 3.97 4.37 7.27
C ALA A 90 5.25 3.55 7.03
N ALA A 91 5.71 2.81 8.04
CA ALA A 91 6.88 1.95 7.93
C ALA A 91 6.67 0.83 6.91
N ASP A 92 5.51 0.17 6.92
CA ASP A 92 5.21 -0.89 5.95
C ASP A 92 5.03 -0.35 4.52
N PHE A 93 4.35 0.79 4.34
CA PHE A 93 4.27 1.42 3.02
C PHE A 93 5.64 1.88 2.51
N SER A 94 6.55 2.29 3.40
CA SER A 94 7.91 2.64 3.02
C SER A 94 8.68 1.44 2.48
N ARG A 95 8.53 0.26 3.08
CA ARG A 95 9.16 -0.97 2.58
C ARG A 95 8.70 -1.31 1.16
N ILE A 96 7.42 -1.08 0.84
CA ILE A 96 6.90 -1.29 -0.52
C ILE A 96 7.56 -0.31 -1.50
N ILE A 97 7.66 0.96 -1.12
CA ILE A 97 8.29 2.01 -1.93
C ILE A 97 9.79 1.77 -2.13
N ASP A 98 10.48 1.22 -1.13
CA ASP A 98 11.91 0.90 -1.21
C ASP A 98 12.19 -0.21 -2.24
N LYS A 99 11.21 -1.07 -2.54
CA LYS A 99 11.30 -2.09 -3.58
C LYS A 99 10.90 -1.58 -4.97
N ARG A 100 10.64 -0.28 -5.16
CA ARG A 100 10.20 0.31 -6.45
C ARG A 100 11.10 -0.11 -7.62
N GLU A 101 12.42 -0.12 -7.44
CA GLU A 101 13.36 -0.40 -8.53
C GLU A 101 13.31 -1.88 -8.92
N ARG A 102 13.01 -2.77 -7.97
CA ARG A 102 12.74 -4.18 -8.28
C ARG A 102 11.42 -4.35 -9.02
N VAL A 103 10.38 -3.61 -8.65
CA VAL A 103 9.10 -3.60 -9.39
C VAL A 103 9.30 -3.13 -10.83
N ILE A 104 10.07 -2.06 -11.03
CA ILE A 104 10.42 -1.52 -12.35
C ILE A 104 11.34 -2.48 -13.13
N ALA A 105 12.30 -3.14 -12.46
CA ALA A 105 13.21 -4.09 -13.11
C ALA A 105 12.48 -5.38 -13.52
N TYR A 106 11.56 -5.89 -12.70
CA TYR A 106 10.72 -7.04 -13.05
C TYR A 106 9.96 -6.80 -14.36
N TYR A 107 9.46 -5.56 -14.53
CA TYR A 107 8.83 -5.08 -15.76
C TYR A 107 9.77 -5.15 -16.99
N SER A 108 11.04 -4.78 -16.84
CA SER A 108 11.98 -4.78 -17.97
C SER A 108 12.39 -6.18 -18.45
N LEU A 109 12.17 -7.21 -17.65
CA LEU A 109 12.68 -8.57 -17.89
C LEU A 109 11.58 -9.62 -18.15
N ASN A 110 10.35 -9.39 -17.70
CA ASN A 110 9.27 -10.38 -17.77
C ASN A 110 8.04 -9.81 -18.48
N ALA A 111 7.56 -10.52 -19.51
CA ALA A 111 6.41 -10.11 -20.34
C ALA A 111 5.03 -10.39 -19.70
N ASP A 112 4.92 -10.51 -18.36
CA ASP A 112 3.64 -10.72 -17.68
C ASP A 112 3.00 -9.37 -17.29
N GLU A 113 2.14 -8.89 -18.18
CA GLU A 113 1.42 -7.61 -18.03
C GLU A 113 0.49 -7.58 -16.80
N GLN A 114 -0.08 -8.73 -16.42
CA GLN A 114 -1.07 -8.81 -15.34
C GLN A 114 -0.41 -8.64 -13.98
N ILE A 115 0.71 -9.35 -13.74
CA ILE A 115 1.49 -9.20 -12.50
C ILE A 115 2.06 -7.79 -12.38
N TYR A 116 2.52 -7.21 -13.49
CA TYR A 116 2.98 -5.82 -13.52
C TYR A 116 1.88 -4.83 -13.10
N LYS A 117 0.69 -4.96 -13.68
CA LYS A 117 -0.45 -4.07 -13.37
C LYS A 117 -0.76 -4.09 -11.87
N VAL A 118 -0.73 -5.27 -11.27
CA VAL A 118 -0.90 -5.48 -9.83
C VAL A 118 0.20 -4.77 -9.04
N LEU A 119 1.48 -5.07 -9.30
CA LEU A 119 2.59 -4.49 -8.53
C LEU A 119 2.65 -2.96 -8.64
N ARG A 120 2.31 -2.43 -9.82
CA ARG A 120 2.20 -1.00 -10.03
C ARG A 120 1.04 -0.39 -9.24
N GLN A 121 -0.12 -1.05 -9.18
CA GLN A 121 -1.24 -0.63 -8.35
C GLN A 121 -0.84 -0.61 -6.86
N MET A 122 -0.11 -1.62 -6.40
CA MET A 122 0.41 -1.67 -5.03
C MET A 122 1.38 -0.52 -4.72
N LEU A 123 2.31 -0.23 -5.63
CA LEU A 123 3.24 0.91 -5.48
C LEU A 123 2.49 2.25 -5.48
N THR A 124 1.50 2.40 -6.37
CA THR A 124 0.66 3.59 -6.46
C THR A 124 -0.15 3.78 -5.16
N ALA A 125 -0.74 2.70 -4.66
CA ALA A 125 -1.43 2.65 -3.38
C ALA A 125 -0.52 3.04 -2.22
N ALA A 126 0.71 2.52 -2.19
CA ALA A 126 1.67 2.81 -1.13
C ALA A 126 2.03 4.30 -1.06
N TYR A 127 2.28 4.96 -2.20
CA TYR A 127 2.53 6.40 -2.22
C TYR A 127 1.31 7.20 -1.73
N LEU A 128 0.11 6.89 -2.23
CA LEU A 128 -1.09 7.61 -1.82
C LEU A 128 -1.37 7.45 -0.32
N MET A 129 -1.31 6.21 0.19
CA MET A 129 -1.58 5.92 1.59
C MET A 129 -0.50 6.51 2.50
N ARG A 130 0.78 6.38 2.15
CA ARG A 130 1.86 7.01 2.94
C ARG A 130 1.76 8.53 2.93
N SER A 131 1.33 9.14 1.82
CA SER A 131 1.01 10.56 1.78
C SER A 131 -0.09 10.94 2.78
N ILE A 132 -1.20 10.18 2.82
CA ILE A 132 -2.32 10.42 3.76
C ILE A 132 -1.84 10.31 5.20
N ILE A 133 -1.09 9.25 5.50
CA ILE A 133 -0.56 8.99 6.83
C ILE A 133 0.41 10.08 7.26
N ASN A 134 1.35 10.47 6.40
CA ASN A 134 2.31 11.54 6.67
C ASN A 134 1.61 12.88 6.93
N GLU A 135 0.51 13.17 6.24
CA GLU A 135 -0.30 14.34 6.53
C GLU A 135 -0.94 14.27 7.92
N GLN A 136 -1.49 13.11 8.31
CA GLN A 136 -2.12 12.91 9.61
C GLN A 136 -1.13 13.03 10.78
N ILE A 137 0.12 12.62 10.60
CA ILE A 137 1.17 12.72 11.63
C ILE A 137 2.01 14.01 11.52
N GLY A 138 1.58 14.98 10.71
CA GLY A 138 2.21 16.30 10.62
C GLY A 138 3.49 16.37 9.78
N LYS A 139 3.89 15.28 9.11
CA LYS A 139 5.05 15.22 8.22
C LYS A 139 4.70 15.78 6.83
N THR A 140 4.37 17.07 6.79
CA THR A 140 3.76 17.75 5.62
C THR A 140 4.61 17.67 4.36
N GLN A 141 5.93 17.83 4.45
CA GLN A 141 6.80 17.73 3.27
C GLN A 141 6.78 16.32 2.67
N GLN A 142 6.93 15.29 3.52
CA GLN A 142 6.88 13.90 3.08
C GLN A 142 5.51 13.53 2.49
N ALA A 143 4.43 14.09 3.05
CA ALA A 143 3.09 13.92 2.50
C ALA A 143 2.97 14.50 1.07
N LEU A 144 3.59 15.66 0.81
CA LEU A 144 3.61 16.27 -0.51
C LEU A 144 4.48 15.45 -1.49
N ASP A 145 5.68 15.04 -1.06
CA ASP A 145 6.60 14.25 -1.89
C ASP A 145 5.95 12.94 -2.33
N ASP A 146 5.29 12.25 -1.40
CA ASP A 146 4.54 11.01 -1.68
C ASP A 146 3.36 11.24 -2.63
N LEU A 147 2.64 12.36 -2.48
CA LEU A 147 1.52 12.70 -3.37
C LEU A 147 2.00 13.00 -4.81
N GLU A 148 3.15 13.68 -4.94
CA GLU A 148 3.74 13.95 -6.25
C GLU A 148 4.28 12.67 -6.91
N ALA A 149 4.86 11.76 -6.11
CA ALA A 149 5.25 10.44 -6.58
C ALA A 149 4.03 9.60 -7.01
N TYR A 150 2.93 9.65 -6.27
CA TYR A 150 1.66 9.03 -6.67
C TYR A 150 1.19 9.52 -8.05
N PHE A 151 1.17 10.83 -8.29
CA PHE A 151 0.78 11.38 -9.60
C PHE A 151 1.68 10.90 -10.75
N LYS A 152 2.99 10.78 -10.49
CA LYS A 152 3.95 10.29 -11.49
C LYS A 152 3.73 8.81 -11.80
N VAL A 153 3.53 7.98 -10.76
CA VAL A 153 3.47 6.53 -10.91
C VAL A 153 2.10 6.06 -11.38
N SER A 154 1.01 6.74 -11.02
CA SER A 154 -0.37 6.30 -11.32
C SER A 154 -0.73 6.40 -12.81
N GLN A 155 -0.06 7.27 -13.58
CA GLN A 155 -0.40 7.62 -14.98
C GLN A 155 -1.89 7.94 -15.20
N VAL A 156 -2.64 8.23 -14.12
CA VAL A 156 -4.00 8.74 -14.20
C VAL A 156 -3.94 10.23 -13.92
N ASN A 157 -4.81 10.98 -14.60
CA ASN A 157 -4.96 12.39 -14.31
C ASN A 157 -5.45 12.54 -12.86
N PRO A 158 -4.77 13.33 -12.02
CA PRO A 158 -5.21 13.58 -10.67
C PRO A 158 -6.63 14.15 -10.68
N ASP A 159 -7.48 13.66 -9.80
CA ASP A 159 -8.82 14.21 -9.67
C ASP A 159 -8.78 15.58 -8.95
N LYS A 160 -9.94 16.23 -8.86
CA LYS A 160 -10.05 17.54 -8.21
C LYS A 160 -9.65 17.47 -6.72
N THR A 161 -9.97 16.39 -6.03
CA THR A 161 -9.69 16.20 -4.60
C THR A 161 -8.19 16.07 -4.36
N ASP A 162 -7.50 15.28 -5.19
CA ASP A 162 -6.05 15.11 -5.19
C ASP A 162 -5.32 16.44 -5.47
N LEU A 163 -5.79 17.23 -6.44
CA LEU A 163 -5.24 18.54 -6.75
C LEU A 163 -5.46 19.55 -5.62
N GLU A 164 -6.63 19.53 -4.98
CA GLU A 164 -6.93 20.35 -3.82
C GLU A 164 -6.05 19.98 -2.63
N ARG A 165 -5.87 18.68 -2.39
CA ARG A 165 -4.97 18.15 -1.36
C ARG A 165 -3.54 18.62 -1.58
N ARG A 166 -3.01 18.52 -2.80
CA ARG A 166 -1.69 19.05 -3.16
C ARG A 166 -1.58 20.55 -2.89
N ARG A 167 -2.58 21.34 -3.29
CA ARG A 167 -2.62 22.79 -3.03
C ARG A 167 -2.56 23.08 -1.53
N ASN A 168 -3.33 22.36 -0.73
CA ASN A 168 -3.37 22.54 0.72
C ASN A 168 -2.03 22.20 1.39
N LEU A 169 -1.38 21.10 0.97
CA LEU A 169 -0.04 20.76 1.44
C LEU A 169 1.00 21.83 1.09
N LYS A 170 0.98 22.33 -0.16
CA LYS A 170 1.86 23.44 -0.59
C LYS A 170 1.62 24.71 0.21
N LYS A 171 0.36 25.05 0.51
CA LYS A 171 0.02 26.19 1.37
C LYS A 171 0.53 26.02 2.80
N LYS A 172 0.37 24.83 3.40
CA LYS A 172 0.93 24.50 4.73
C LYS A 172 2.46 24.66 4.79
N LEU A 173 3.14 24.43 3.66
CA LEU A 173 4.60 24.60 3.52
C LEU A 173 5.03 26.03 3.13
N GLY A 174 4.09 26.97 2.95
CA GLY A 174 4.40 28.33 2.47
C GLY A 174 4.85 28.40 1.01
N GLN A 175 4.66 27.33 0.23
CA GLN A 175 4.99 27.25 -1.19
C GLN A 175 3.91 27.84 -2.10
N LEU A 176 2.76 28.20 -1.53
CA LEU A 176 1.68 28.93 -2.19
C LEU A 176 1.23 30.07 -1.27
N LYS A 177 1.02 31.24 -1.87
CA LYS A 177 0.43 32.41 -1.21
C LYS A 177 -1.08 32.27 -1.12
#